data_AF-A0A5D0CNJ0-F1
#
_entry.id   AF-A0A5D0CNJ0-F1
#
_cell.length_a   1.000
_cell.length_b   1.000
_cell.length_c   1.000
_cell.angle_alpha   90.00
_cell.angle_beta   90.00
_cell.angle_gamma   90.00
#
_symmetry.space_group_name_H-M   'P 1'
#
loop_
_entity.id
_entity.type
_entity.pdbx_description
1 polymer ?
#
loop_
_entity_poly.entity_id
_entity_poly.type
_entity_poly.pdbx_seq_one_letter_code
_entity_poly.pdbx_strand_id
1 'polypeptide(L)'
;MKRNTPIYIAALIAGICCIAASFFFKSEEVKTVSGVLLGVGAGLFGMGVAQLYMKRFEFKHPEHAKQTEIELKDERNTMIRYRAKAKAGDITQWLIMGIAYLSIIISAPLWVTLAIVAVFLAHTVIGLYYMNKYQNEM
;
A
#
# COMPACT_ATOMS: atom_id res chain seq x y z
N MET A 1 -12.63 3.17 -18.83
CA MET A 1 -11.72 3.51 -17.69
C MET A 1 -11.02 4.89 -17.77
N LYS A 2 -11.49 5.90 -18.54
CA LYS A 2 -10.77 7.19 -18.67
C LYS A 2 -10.83 8.13 -17.43
N ARG A 3 -11.79 7.95 -16.50
CA ARG A 3 -12.20 8.99 -15.53
C ARG A 3 -11.27 9.22 -14.31
N ASN A 4 -10.39 8.29 -13.96
CA ASN A 4 -9.66 8.35 -12.68
C ASN A 4 -8.24 8.94 -12.78
N THR A 5 -7.72 9.26 -13.97
CA THR A 5 -6.40 9.89 -14.09
C THR A 5 -6.33 11.25 -13.39
N PRO A 6 -7.47 11.98 -13.30
CA PRO A 6 -7.80 12.97 -12.29
C PRO A 6 -7.02 12.90 -10.99
N ILE A 7 -7.39 11.81 -10.33
CA ILE A 7 -7.16 11.49 -8.95
C ILE A 7 -5.71 11.05 -8.75
N TYR A 8 -5.15 10.30 -9.70
CA TYR A 8 -3.76 9.86 -9.62
C TYR A 8 -2.78 11.02 -9.84
N ILE A 9 -3.11 11.97 -10.71
CA ILE A 9 -2.34 13.21 -10.86
C ILE A 9 -2.46 14.07 -9.60
N ALA A 10 -3.66 14.22 -9.05
CA ALA A 10 -3.88 14.95 -7.80
C ALA A 10 -3.11 14.30 -6.63
N ALA A 11 -3.12 12.97 -6.52
CA ALA A 11 -2.37 12.23 -5.51
C ALA A 11 -0.85 12.40 -5.68
N LEU A 12 -0.36 12.40 -6.92
CA LEU A 12 1.06 12.65 -7.22
C LEU A 12 1.48 14.07 -6.83
N ILE A 13 0.68 15.09 -7.17
CA ILE A 13 0.93 16.48 -6.80
C ILE A 13 0.88 16.64 -5.28
N ALA A 14 -0.13 16.07 -4.62
CA ALA A 14 -0.24 16.08 -3.17
C ALA A 14 0.98 15.41 -2.50
N GLY A 15 1.46 14.30 -3.06
CA GLY A 15 2.68 13.63 -2.62
C GLY A 15 3.92 14.51 -2.72
N ILE A 16 4.12 15.18 -3.85
CA ILE A 16 5.24 16.13 -4.06
C ILE A 16 5.13 17.30 -3.10
N CYS A 17 3.94 17.86 -2.90
CA CYS A 17 3.72 18.96 -1.96
C CYS A 17 4.03 18.54 -0.51
N CYS A 18 3.65 17.34 -0.10
CA CYS A 18 3.96 16.81 1.23
C CYS A 18 5.48 16.60 1.41
N ILE A 19 6.15 16.02 0.41
CA ILE A 19 7.61 15.85 0.43
C ILE A 19 8.29 17.22 0.51
N ALA A 20 7.89 18.19 -0.34
CA ALA A 20 8.47 19.52 -0.34
C ALA A 20 8.26 20.22 1.02
N ALA A 21 7.05 20.18 1.57
CA ALA A 21 6.74 20.74 2.88
C ALA A 21 7.57 20.09 4.00
N SER A 22 7.87 18.79 3.94
CA SER A 22 8.71 18.12 4.94
C SER A 22 10.11 18.73 5.06
N PHE A 23 10.67 19.29 3.97
CA PHE A 23 11.97 19.95 3.97
C PHE A 23 11.97 21.35 4.61
N PHE A 24 10.81 22.02 4.68
CA PHE A 24 10.67 23.34 5.31
C PHE A 24 10.52 23.25 6.84
N PHE A 25 9.96 22.15 7.36
CA PHE A 25 9.78 21.92 8.80
C PHE A 25 10.97 21.18 9.42
N LYS A 26 12.13 21.86 9.52
CA LYS A 26 13.38 21.31 10.09
C LYS A 26 13.63 21.61 11.57
N SER A 27 12.76 22.35 12.26
CA SER A 27 12.94 22.61 13.70
C SER A 27 12.78 21.32 14.53
N GLU A 28 13.49 21.24 15.66
CA GLU A 28 13.54 20.03 16.52
C GLU A 28 12.14 19.57 16.98
N GLU A 29 11.23 20.52 17.22
CA GLU A 29 9.86 20.25 17.68
C GLU A 29 8.95 19.62 16.62
N VAL A 30 9.23 19.82 15.32
CA VAL A 30 8.39 19.34 14.21
C VAL A 30 9.02 18.17 13.45
N LYS A 31 10.13 17.61 13.94
CA LYS A 31 10.88 16.54 13.26
C LYS A 31 10.03 15.28 13.04
N THR A 32 9.17 14.93 14.01
CA THR A 32 8.22 13.82 13.88
C THR A 32 7.16 14.09 12.81
N VAL A 33 6.63 15.32 12.76
CA VAL A 33 5.64 15.76 11.76
C VAL A 33 6.25 15.76 10.36
N SER A 34 7.47 16.26 10.22
CA SER A 34 8.23 16.21 8.97
C SER A 34 8.47 14.77 8.51
N GLY A 35 8.84 13.85 9.42
CA GLY A 35 9.01 12.44 9.11
C GLY A 35 7.73 11.74 8.63
N VAL A 36 6.59 12.00 9.29
CA VAL A 36 5.28 11.49 8.87
C VAL A 36 4.89 12.05 7.51
N LEU A 37 5.09 13.36 7.29
CA LEU A 37 4.75 14.03 6.04
C LEU A 37 5.61 13.53 4.87
N LEU A 38 6.88 13.23 5.12
CA LEU A 38 7.78 12.61 4.16
C LEU A 38 7.30 11.20 3.80
N GLY A 39 6.94 10.38 4.80
CA GLY A 39 6.43 9.02 4.59
C GLY A 39 5.12 8.99 3.80
N VAL A 40 4.14 9.82 4.18
CA VAL A 40 2.86 9.96 3.47
C VAL A 40 3.10 10.50 2.05
N GLY A 41 3.95 11.52 1.90
CA GLY A 41 4.28 12.12 0.63
C GLY A 41 4.94 11.12 -0.34
N ALA A 42 5.91 10.34 0.14
CA ALA A 42 6.55 9.28 -0.63
C ALA A 42 5.57 8.19 -1.06
N GLY A 43 4.65 7.78 -0.17
CA GLY A 43 3.61 6.80 -0.48
C GLY A 43 2.65 7.28 -1.57
N LEU A 44 2.15 8.51 -1.45
CA LEU A 44 1.27 9.13 -2.45
C LEU A 44 1.97 9.34 -3.79
N PHE A 45 3.23 9.79 -3.76
CA PHE A 45 4.04 9.95 -4.96
C PHE A 45 4.26 8.61 -5.69
N GLY A 46 4.73 7.58 -4.97
CA GLY A 46 4.97 6.26 -5.54
C GLY A 46 3.71 5.63 -6.14
N MET A 47 2.58 5.73 -5.42
CA MET A 47 1.28 5.27 -5.91
C MET A 47 0.86 6.03 -7.18
N GLY A 48 0.98 7.36 -7.17
CA GLY A 48 0.64 8.20 -8.32
C GLY A 48 1.45 7.85 -9.56
N VAL A 49 2.78 7.69 -9.41
CA VAL A 49 3.67 7.30 -10.51
C VAL A 49 3.32 5.92 -11.05
N ALA A 50 3.15 4.92 -10.17
CA ALA A 50 2.84 3.56 -10.56
C ALA A 50 1.51 3.46 -11.34
N GLN A 51 0.47 4.16 -10.87
CA GLN A 51 -0.85 4.18 -11.53
C GLN A 51 -0.81 4.89 -12.88
N LEU A 52 -0.09 6.01 -12.98
CA LEU A 52 0.08 6.71 -14.26
C LEU A 52 0.90 5.91 -15.26
N TYR A 53 1.94 5.21 -14.80
CA TYR A 53 2.74 4.31 -15.62
C TYR A 53 1.89 3.16 -16.16
N MET A 54 1.15 2.46 -15.30
CA MET A 54 0.24 1.38 -15.71
C MET A 54 -0.78 1.86 -16.73
N LYS A 55 -1.38 3.02 -16.51
CA LYS A 55 -2.34 3.60 -17.46
C LYS A 55 -1.71 3.91 -18.82
N ARG A 56 -0.48 4.43 -18.83
CA ARG A 56 0.26 4.69 -20.07
C ARG A 56 0.61 3.39 -20.80
N PHE A 57 0.97 2.36 -20.05
CA PHE A 57 1.24 1.02 -20.58
C PHE A 57 -0.02 0.41 -21.22
N GLU A 58 -1.16 0.43 -20.53
CA GLU A 58 -2.46 -0.01 -21.04
C GLU A 58 -2.86 0.74 -22.32
N PHE A 59 -2.63 2.05 -22.39
CA PHE A 59 -2.94 2.85 -23.58
C PHE A 59 -2.03 2.50 -24.77
N LYS A 60 -0.75 2.21 -24.51
CA LYS A 60 0.23 1.87 -25.55
C LYS A 60 0.03 0.43 -26.07
N HIS A 61 -0.48 -0.46 -25.22
CA HIS A 61 -0.72 -1.86 -25.55
C HIS A 61 -2.18 -2.28 -25.27
N PRO A 62 -3.14 -1.83 -26.12
CA PRO A 62 -4.55 -2.13 -25.92
C PRO A 62 -4.89 -3.62 -26.03
N GLU A 63 -4.07 -4.40 -26.73
CA GLU A 63 -4.24 -5.86 -26.83
C GLU A 63 -3.99 -6.56 -25.49
N HIS A 64 -2.94 -6.16 -24.77
CA HIS A 64 -2.67 -6.68 -23.42
C HIS A 64 -3.74 -6.25 -22.41
N ALA A 65 -4.30 -5.05 -22.56
CA ALA A 65 -5.41 -4.61 -21.72
C ALA A 65 -6.67 -5.46 -21.92
N LYS A 66 -7.00 -5.82 -23.17
CA LYS A 66 -8.13 -6.72 -23.47
C LYS A 66 -7.90 -8.14 -22.98
N GLN A 67 -6.69 -8.67 -23.15
CA GLN A 67 -6.31 -10.00 -22.61
C GLN A 67 -6.40 -10.02 -21.08
N THR A 68 -5.92 -8.97 -20.41
CA THR A 68 -6.03 -8.82 -18.96
C THR A 68 -7.49 -8.83 -18.51
N GLU A 69 -8.41 -8.18 -19.25
CA GLU A 69 -9.83 -8.19 -18.90
C GLU A 69 -10.46 -9.59 -19.04
N ILE A 70 -10.06 -10.35 -20.05
CA ILE A 70 -10.51 -11.74 -20.25
C ILE A 70 -9.95 -12.63 -19.12
N GLU A 71 -8.66 -12.48 -18.82
CA GLU A 71 -7.99 -13.18 -17.73
C GLU A 71 -8.55 -12.85 -16.35
N LEU A 72 -9.08 -11.65 -16.15
CA LEU A 72 -9.77 -11.25 -14.91
C LEU A 72 -11.16 -11.88 -14.78
N LYS A 73 -11.77 -12.31 -15.88
CA LYS A 73 -13.09 -12.96 -15.92
C LYS A 73 -13.00 -14.49 -15.84
N ASP A 74 -11.82 -15.07 -16.05
CA ASP A 74 -11.58 -16.51 -15.88
C ASP A 74 -11.51 -16.86 -14.38
N GLU A 75 -12.39 -17.77 -13.95
CA GLU A 75 -12.45 -18.27 -12.57
C GLU A 75 -11.14 -18.92 -12.13
N ARG A 76 -10.47 -19.67 -13.01
CA ARG A 76 -9.21 -20.35 -12.71
C ARG A 76 -8.12 -19.33 -12.39
N ASN A 77 -7.98 -18.31 -13.22
CA ASN A 77 -6.97 -17.28 -13.02
C ASN A 77 -7.28 -16.43 -11.78
N THR A 78 -8.56 -16.20 -11.51
CA THR A 78 -9.03 -15.53 -10.29
C THR A 78 -8.63 -16.31 -9.03
N MET A 79 -8.80 -17.64 -9.02
CA MET A 79 -8.33 -18.49 -7.93
C MET A 79 -6.80 -18.43 -7.74
N ILE A 80 -6.02 -18.46 -8.82
CA ILE A 80 -4.55 -18.34 -8.75
C ILE A 80 -4.15 -17.02 -8.09
N ARG A 81 -4.78 -15.91 -8.51
CA ARG A 81 -4.52 -14.59 -7.94
C ARG A 81 -4.91 -14.50 -6.47
N TYR A 82 -6.02 -15.10 -6.06
CA TYR A 82 -6.40 -15.13 -4.65
C TYR A 82 -5.41 -15.94 -3.81
N ARG A 83 -4.96 -17.11 -4.29
CA ARG A 83 -3.91 -17.89 -3.61
C ARG A 83 -2.59 -17.12 -3.53
N ALA A 84 -2.19 -16.45 -4.59
CA ALA A 84 -0.99 -15.62 -4.61
C ALA A 84 -1.09 -14.45 -3.61
N LYS A 85 -2.25 -13.78 -3.54
CA LYS A 85 -2.51 -12.71 -2.56
C LYS A 85 -2.48 -13.21 -1.13
N ALA A 86 -3.07 -14.38 -0.85
CA ALA A 86 -3.02 -15.00 0.48
C ALA A 86 -1.57 -15.28 0.90
N LYS A 87 -0.77 -15.90 0.00
CA LYS A 87 0.63 -16.18 0.30
C LYS A 87 1.49 -14.92 0.46
N ALA A 88 1.22 -13.90 -0.34
CA ALA A 88 1.85 -12.59 -0.19
C ALA A 88 1.46 -11.94 1.15
N GLY A 89 0.22 -12.13 1.61
CA GLY A 89 -0.25 -11.70 2.93
C GLY A 89 0.54 -12.37 4.07
N ASP A 90 0.72 -13.69 4.02
CA ASP A 90 1.53 -14.43 5.01
C ASP A 90 2.97 -13.88 5.09
N ILE A 91 3.61 -13.66 3.94
CA ILE A 91 4.97 -13.10 3.87
C ILE A 91 4.98 -11.67 4.42
N THR A 92 3.98 -10.85 4.07
CA THR A 92 3.84 -9.47 4.57
C THR A 92 3.75 -9.45 6.09
N GLN A 93 3.02 -10.41 6.69
CA GLN A 93 2.91 -10.53 8.14
C GLN A 93 4.25 -10.84 8.81
N TRP A 94 5.06 -11.72 8.22
CA TRP A 94 6.45 -11.95 8.67
C TRP A 94 7.34 -10.73 8.51
N LEU A 95 7.19 -9.95 7.43
CA LEU A 95 7.92 -8.70 7.24
C LEU A 95 7.55 -7.66 8.29
N ILE A 96 6.27 -7.53 8.64
CA ILE A 96 5.81 -6.62 9.71
C ILE A 96 6.48 -7.00 11.04
N MET A 97 6.54 -8.30 11.36
CA MET A 97 7.27 -8.78 12.54
C MET A 97 8.77 -8.47 12.47
N GLY A 98 9.39 -8.63 11.30
CA GLY A 98 10.80 -8.25 11.09
C GLY A 98 11.05 -6.76 11.35
N ILE A 99 10.16 -5.88 10.89
CA ILE A 99 10.23 -4.44 11.15
C ILE A 99 10.03 -4.13 12.64
N ALA A 100 9.14 -4.85 13.32
CA ALA A 100 8.95 -4.72 14.77
C ALA A 100 10.24 -5.07 15.54
N TYR A 101 10.91 -6.17 15.19
CA TYR A 101 12.20 -6.54 15.80
C TYR A 101 13.29 -5.52 15.49
N LEU A 102 13.36 -5.03 14.24
CA LEU A 102 14.32 -4.00 13.85
C LEU A 102 14.12 -2.72 14.67
N SER A 103 12.86 -2.34 14.91
CA SER A 103 12.51 -1.20 15.77
C SER A 103 13.04 -1.34 17.20
N ILE A 104 13.08 -2.56 17.75
CA ILE A 104 13.67 -2.83 19.07
C ILE A 104 15.20 -2.70 19.01
N ILE A 105 15.83 -3.25 17.97
CA ILE A 105 17.30 -3.22 17.79
C ILE A 105 17.82 -1.79 17.71
N ILE A 106 17.14 -0.92 16.98
CA ILE A 106 17.53 0.50 16.85
C ILE A 106 17.14 1.36 18.07
N SER A 107 16.62 0.74 19.14
CA SER A 107 16.13 1.43 20.34
C SER A 107 15.11 2.53 20.01
N ALA A 108 14.20 2.25 19.06
CA ALA A 108 13.16 3.19 18.69
C ALA A 108 12.21 3.44 19.87
N PRO A 109 11.52 4.60 19.92
CA PRO A 109 10.53 4.87 20.94
C PRO A 109 9.45 3.80 21.02
N LEU A 110 9.05 3.41 22.24
CA LEU A 110 8.10 2.31 22.47
C LEU A 110 6.76 2.46 21.74
N TRP A 111 6.31 3.70 21.52
CA TRP A 111 5.09 3.97 20.77
C TRP A 111 5.18 3.52 19.30
N VAL A 112 6.37 3.53 18.69
CA VAL A 112 6.61 3.07 17.32
C VAL A 112 6.41 1.56 17.22
N THR A 113 7.03 0.80 18.13
CA THR A 113 6.86 -0.65 18.22
C THR A 113 5.41 -1.02 18.48
N LEU A 114 4.72 -0.30 19.37
CA LEU A 114 3.32 -0.52 19.68
C LEU A 114 2.42 -0.23 18.48
N ALA A 115 2.70 0.81 17.70
CA ALA A 115 1.99 1.10 16.45
C ALA A 115 2.17 -0.02 15.42
N ILE A 116 3.39 -0.57 15.27
CA ILE A 116 3.64 -1.70 14.35
C ILE A 116 2.85 -2.95 14.79
N VAL A 117 2.84 -3.26 16.09
CA VAL A 117 2.05 -4.37 16.65
C VAL A 117 0.55 -4.14 16.43
N ALA A 118 0.06 -2.91 16.59
CA ALA A 118 -1.33 -2.58 16.32
C ALA A 118 -1.71 -2.84 14.84
N VAL A 119 -0.84 -2.49 13.90
CA VAL A 119 -1.04 -2.79 12.46
C VAL A 119 -1.05 -4.29 12.21
N PHE A 120 -0.16 -5.06 12.84
CA PHE A 120 -0.14 -6.52 12.74
C PHE A 120 -1.46 -7.15 13.24
N LEU A 121 -1.94 -6.70 14.41
CA LEU A 121 -3.20 -7.17 14.97
C LEU A 121 -4.38 -6.79 14.09
N ALA A 122 -4.43 -5.55 13.60
CA ALA A 122 -5.47 -5.10 12.67
C ALA A 122 -5.50 -5.95 11.39
N HIS A 123 -4.34 -6.21 10.79
CA HIS A 123 -4.25 -7.09 9.61
C HIS A 123 -4.80 -8.50 9.91
N THR A 124 -4.44 -9.07 11.05
CA THR A 124 -4.90 -10.40 11.48
C THR A 124 -6.41 -10.43 11.72
N VAL A 125 -6.94 -9.44 12.45
CA VAL A 125 -8.39 -9.32 12.74
C VAL A 125 -9.20 -9.13 11.46
N ILE A 126 -8.73 -8.28 10.54
CA ILE A 126 -9.38 -8.08 9.24
C ILE A 126 -9.39 -9.39 8.44
N GLY A 127 -8.25 -10.12 8.42
CA GLY A 127 -8.15 -11.42 7.78
C GLY A 127 -9.15 -12.43 8.35
N LEU A 128 -9.22 -12.53 9.68
CA LEU A 128 -10.18 -13.41 10.39
C LEU A 128 -11.62 -13.01 10.11
N TYR A 129 -11.94 -11.70 10.12
CA TYR A 129 -13.26 -11.19 9.81
C TYR A 129 -13.69 -11.59 8.40
N TYR A 130 -12.85 -11.36 7.38
CA TYR A 130 -13.17 -11.75 6.00
C TYR A 130 -13.23 -13.26 5.82
N MET A 131 -12.38 -14.02 6.51
CA MET A 131 -12.45 -15.48 6.50
C MET A 131 -13.80 -15.97 7.03
N ASN A 132 -14.23 -15.49 8.19
CA ASN A 132 -15.53 -15.84 8.75
C ASN A 132 -16.68 -15.37 7.86
N LYS A 133 -16.62 -14.14 7.33
CA LYS A 133 -17.63 -13.63 6.41
C LYS A 133 -17.80 -14.54 5.19
N TYR A 134 -16.71 -14.90 4.51
CA TYR A 134 -16.76 -15.74 3.33
C TYR A 134 -17.08 -17.21 3.62
N GLN A 135 -16.77 -17.71 4.83
CA GLN A 135 -17.23 -19.03 5.29
C GLN A 135 -18.74 -19.10 5.52
N ASN A 136 -19.40 -17.97 5.81
CA ASN A 136 -20.86 -17.92 5.98
C ASN A 136 -21.60 -17.57 4.68
N GLU A 137 -20.92 -16.94 3.71
CA GLU A 137 -21.48 -16.60 2.40
C GLU A 137 -21.35 -17.72 1.35
N MET A 138 -20.40 -18.66 1.53
CA MET A 138 -20.20 -19.85 0.70
C MET A 138 -20.67 -21.11 1.40
#